data_AF-A0A069QVG6-F1
#
_entry.id   AF-A0A069QVG6-F1
#
_cell.length_a   1.000
_cell.length_b   1.000
_cell.length_c   1.000
_cell.angle_alpha   90.00
_cell.angle_beta   90.00
_cell.angle_gamma   90.00
#
_symmetry.space_group_name_H-M   'P 1'
#
loop_
_entity.id
_entity.type
_entity.pdbx_description
1 polymer ?
#
loop_
_entity_poly.entity_id
_entity_poly.type
_entity_poly.pdbx_seq_one_letter_code
_entity_poly.pdbx_strand_id
1 'polypeptide(L)' 'MRKIFFLMFLFLISTVYSATATEVTSPNGTVKVTFNVNNTVPTYTVTFRGKPVIKPSRLGFALVKGGDLL' A
#
# COMPACT_ATOMS: atom_id res chain seq x y z
N MET A 1 -38.89 8.38 -5.25
CA MET A 1 -38.18 7.13 -5.60
C MET A 1 -36.98 7.32 -6.53
N ARG A 2 -37.11 7.95 -7.72
CA ARG A 2 -36.00 8.09 -8.68
C ARG A 2 -34.77 8.86 -8.17
N LYS A 3 -34.98 9.91 -7.36
CA LYS A 3 -33.91 10.72 -6.75
C LYS A 3 -33.14 9.97 -5.67
N ILE A 4 -33.82 9.17 -4.85
CA ILE A 4 -33.20 8.31 -3.83
C ILE A 4 -32.31 7.25 -4.49
N PHE A 5 -32.77 6.64 -5.58
CA PHE A 5 -31.96 5.67 -6.31
C PHE A 5 -30.67 6.31 -6.88
N PHE A 6 -30.78 7.55 -7.35
CA PHE A 6 -29.63 8.31 -7.85
C PHE A 6 -28.63 8.70 -6.74
N LEU A 7 -29.13 9.07 -5.55
CA LEU A 7 -28.30 9.34 -4.36
C LEU A 7 -27.60 8.07 -3.84
N MET A 8 -28.27 6.91 -3.89
CA MET A 8 -27.68 5.62 -3.52
C MET A 8 -26.54 5.21 -4.47
N PHE A 9 -26.71 5.47 -5.77
CA PHE A 9 -25.68 5.23 -6.78
C PHE A 9 -24.45 6.13 -6.56
N LEU A 10 -24.66 7.40 -6.19
CA LEU A 10 -23.57 8.34 -5.92
C LEU A 10 -22.77 7.97 -4.66
N PHE A 11 -23.41 7.42 -3.64
CA PHE A 11 -22.76 6.95 -2.41
C PHE A 11 -21.93 5.67 -2.63
N LEU A 12 -22.23 4.88 -3.66
CA LEU A 12 -21.47 3.66 -3.97
C LEU A 12 -20.10 3.96 -4.60
N ILE A 13 -19.96 5.10 -5.28
CA ILE A 13 -18.75 5.50 -6.02
C ILE A 13 -17.67 6.12 -5.11
N SER A 14 -18.03 6.60 -3.91
CA SER A 14 -17.11 7.32 -3.02
C SER A 14 -16.13 6.42 -2.23
N THR A 15 -16.18 5.10 -2.40
CA THR A 15 -15.43 4.15 -1.55
C THR A 15 -14.05 3.73 -2.09
N VAL A 16 -13.61 4.25 -3.23
CA VAL A 16 -12.30 3.90 -3.82
C VAL A 16 -11.19 4.85 -3.36
N TYR A 17 -10.92 4.87 -2.05
CA TYR A 17 -9.63 5.38 -1.56
C TYR A 17 -8.60 4.26 -1.75
N SER A 18 -7.97 4.23 -2.93
CA SER A 18 -6.86 3.32 -3.19
C SER A 18 -5.68 3.67 -2.29
N ALA A 19 -5.25 2.72 -1.45
CA ALA A 19 -3.96 2.79 -0.79
C ALA A 19 -2.87 3.01 -1.86
N THR A 20 -2.17 4.14 -1.79
CA THR A 20 -1.14 4.50 -2.76
C THR A 20 0.08 3.62 -2.51
N ALA A 21 0.11 2.45 -3.14
CA ALA A 21 1.32 1.64 -3.21
C ALA A 21 2.35 2.41 -4.06
N THR A 22 3.51 2.72 -3.48
CA THR A 22 4.58 3.44 -4.19
C THR A 22 5.60 2.42 -4.69
N GLU A 23 5.99 2.53 -5.95
CA GLU A 23 6.92 1.59 -6.58
C GLU A 23 8.24 2.28 -6.94
N VAL A 24 9.36 1.63 -6.65
CA VAL A 24 10.70 2.06 -7.04
C VAL A 24 11.36 0.93 -7.81
N THR A 25 11.91 1.25 -8.99
CA THR A 25 12.53 0.28 -9.88
C THR A 25 14.00 0.64 -10.13
N SER A 26 14.87 -0.36 -10.14
CA SER A 26 16.28 -0.19 -10.51
C SER A 26 16.44 0.33 -11.95
N PRO A 27 17.57 0.98 -12.31
CA PRO A 27 17.76 1.54 -13.65
C PRO A 27 17.54 0.56 -14.82
N ASN A 28 17.86 -0.72 -14.62
CA ASN A 28 17.70 -1.76 -15.64
C ASN A 28 16.34 -2.49 -15.59
N GLY A 29 15.41 -2.07 -14.73
CA GLY A 29 14.08 -2.67 -14.62
C GLY A 29 14.01 -4.01 -13.88
N THR A 30 15.15 -4.61 -13.49
CA THR A 30 15.16 -5.99 -12.99
C THR A 30 14.84 -6.13 -11.52
N VAL A 31 15.12 -5.12 -10.69
CA VAL A 31 14.72 -5.08 -9.29
C VAL A 31 13.60 -4.07 -9.12
N LYS A 32 12.52 -4.50 -8.45
CA LYS A 32 11.36 -3.66 -8.14
C LYS A 32 11.03 -3.79 -6.66
N VAL A 33 10.91 -2.64 -5.99
CA VAL A 33 10.49 -2.52 -4.59
C VAL A 33 9.10 -1.88 -4.59
N THR A 34 8.16 -2.49 -3.89
CA THR A 34 6.81 -1.95 -3.72
C THR A 34 6.56 -1.66 -2.25
N PHE A 35 6.24 -0.41 -1.93
CA PHE A 35 5.89 0.06 -0.60
C PHE A 35 4.37 0.13 -0.45
N ASN A 36 3.86 -0.28 0.71
CA ASN A 36 2.44 -0.24 1.01
C ASN A 36 2.22 -0.04 2.52
N VAL A 37 1.04 0.42 2.92
CA VAL A 37 0.60 0.45 4.31
C VAL A 37 -0.48 -0.61 4.49
N ASN A 38 -0.20 -1.63 5.29
CA ASN A 38 -1.14 -2.70 5.61
C ASN A 38 -1.62 -2.54 7.05
N ASN A 39 -2.90 -2.24 7.24
CA ASN A 39 -3.51 -2.03 8.57
C ASN A 39 -2.64 -1.13 9.46
N THR A 40 -2.30 0.05 8.91
CA THR A 40 -1.49 1.08 9.59
C THR A 40 -0.01 0.75 9.76
N VAL A 41 0.46 -0.43 9.36
CA VAL A 41 1.87 -0.83 9.40
C VAL A 41 2.49 -0.72 8.01
N PRO A 42 3.55 0.10 7.82
CA PRO A 42 4.32 0.15 6.59
C PRO A 42 4.96 -1.20 6.29
N THR A 43 4.88 -1.58 5.01
CA THR A 43 5.39 -2.84 4.49
C THR A 43 6.08 -2.62 3.15
N TYR A 44 6.97 -3.54 2.81
CA TYR A 44 7.58 -3.58 1.49
C TYR A 44 7.67 -5.01 0.94
N THR A 45 7.71 -5.11 -0.39
CA THR A 45 8.04 -6.33 -1.13
C THR A 45 9.17 -6.04 -2.11
N VAL A 46 9.93 -7.08 -2.47
CA VAL A 46 10.97 -6.97 -3.51
C VAL A 46 10.83 -8.11 -4.50
N THR A 47 10.89 -7.77 -5.78
CA THR A 47 10.98 -8.75 -6.87
C THR A 47 12.27 -8.57 -7.66
N PHE A 48 12.81 -9.68 -8.14
CA PHE A 48 13.89 -9.73 -9.12
C PHE A 48 13.37 -10.43 -10.37
N ARG A 49 13.34 -9.71 -11.50
CA ARG A 49 12.80 -10.17 -12.78
C ARG A 49 11.38 -10.76 -12.63
N GLY A 50 10.55 -10.07 -11.85
CA GLY A 50 9.17 -10.47 -11.56
C GLY A 50 9.02 -11.64 -10.57
N LYS A 51 10.11 -12.24 -10.09
CA LYS A 51 10.07 -13.30 -9.08
C LYS A 51 10.18 -12.70 -7.68
N PRO A 52 9.34 -13.12 -6.71
CA PRO A 52 9.41 -12.59 -5.35
C PRO A 52 10.71 -13.04 -4.67
N VAL A 53 11.50 -12.08 -4.20
CA VAL A 53 12.73 -12.30 -3.43
C VAL A 53 12.51 -11.92 -1.96
N ILE A 54 11.75 -10.85 -1.71
CA ILE A 54 11.29 -10.47 -0.38
C ILE A 54 9.76 -10.44 -0.40
N LYS A 55 9.16 -11.33 0.38
CA LYS A 55 7.72 -11.36 0.66
C LYS A 55 7.33 -10.15 1.53
N PRO A 56 6.03 -9.81 1.65
CA PRO A 56 5.60 -8.66 2.46
C PRO A 56 6.26 -8.65 3.83
N SER A 57 7.05 -7.60 4.08
CA SER A 57 7.88 -7.45 5.27
C SER A 57 7.63 -6.08 5.90
N ARG A 58 7.55 -6.03 7.22
CA ARG A 58 7.28 -4.79 7.99
C ARG A 58 8.47 -3.85 7.89
N LEU A 59 8.18 -2.55 7.87
CA LEU A 59 9.14 -1.46 7.95
C LEU A 59 8.80 -0.63 9.20
N GLY A 60 9.79 -0.30 10.02
CA GLY A 60 9.60 0.49 11.24
C GLY A 60 10.75 0.34 12.24
N PHE A 61 10.72 1.12 13.31
CA PHE A 61 11.72 1.15 14.39
C PHE A 61 11.07 1.05 15.77
N ALA A 62 11.74 0.38 16.70
CA ALA A 62 11.40 0.46 18.13
C ALA A 62 12.34 1.46 18.81
N LEU A 63 11.80 2.53 19.38
CA LEU A 63 12.60 3.54 20.07
C LEU A 63 12.75 3.20 21.55
N VAL A 64 13.94 3.42 22.11
CA VAL A 64 14.20 3.23 23.55
C VAL A 64 13.31 4.15 24.40
N LYS A 65 12.98 5.34 23.89
CA LYS A 65 12.00 6.27 24.45
C LYS A 65 11.13 6.80 23.30
N GLY A 66 9.81 6.84 23.48
CA GLY A 66 8.88 7.39 22.50
C GLY A 66 8.02 6.38 21.74
N GLY A 67 8.17 5.08 22.00
CA GLY A 67 7.33 4.02 21.41
C GLY A 67 7.81 3.53 20.04
N ASP A 68 6.97 2.72 19.38
CA ASP A 68 7.28 2.15 18.07
C ASP A 68 6.91 3.14 16.94
N LEU A 69 7.85 3.37 16.04
CA LEU A 69 7.62 4.04 14.76
C LEU A 69 7.34 2.97 13.71
N LEU A 70 6.08 2.51 13.67
CA LEU A 70 5.57 1.61 12.64
C LEU A 70 5.04 2.45 11.50
#